data_AF-F8NT11-F1
#
_entry.id   AF-F8NT11-F1
#
_cell.length_a   1.000
_cell.length_b   1.000
_cell.length_c   1.000
_cell.angle_alpha   90.00
_cell.angle_beta   90.00
_cell.angle_gamma   90.00
#
_symmetry.space_group_name_H-M   'P 1'
#
loop_
_entity.id
_entity.type
_entity.pdbx_description
1 polymer ?
#
loop_
_entity_poly.entity_id
_entity_poly.type
_entity_poly.pdbx_seq_one_letter_code
_entity_poly.pdbx_strand_id
1 'polypeptide(L)'
;MAERKYVLLTSFRVCARLVAYGELRGSGVRVPSEGLSVTGAIWEAMSYLPSPALRQDHIDDTVISHSSSRDKGFEFVPEGLGKLGLCMPPPASETLTPDVPPPENEEEESDVLLTPIGRAAVEMVWLGCLALTSFGP
;
A
#
# COMPACT_ATOMS: atom_id res chain seq x y z
N MET A 1 25.27 -10.79 27.98
CA MET A 1 24.46 -9.68 27.43
C MET A 1 24.41 -9.87 25.94
N ALA A 2 23.22 -10.02 25.34
CA ALA A 2 23.10 -10.19 23.89
C ALA A 2 23.32 -8.84 23.19
N GLU A 3 24.27 -8.77 22.25
CA GLU A 3 24.43 -7.62 21.37
C GLU A 3 23.13 -7.37 20.61
N ARG A 4 22.54 -6.18 20.77
CA ARG A 4 21.49 -5.70 19.87
C ARG A 4 22.14 -5.40 18.51
N LYS A 5 22.01 -6.33 17.57
CA LYS A 5 22.28 -6.05 16.15
C LYS A 5 21.20 -5.11 15.63
N TYR A 6 21.55 -3.84 15.43
CA TYR A 6 20.73 -2.90 14.68
C TYR A 6 20.97 -3.16 13.19
N VAL A 7 19.94 -3.58 12.47
CA VAL A 7 19.99 -3.70 11.01
C VAL A 7 19.68 -2.31 10.44
N LEU A 8 20.72 -1.58 10.04
CA LEU A 8 20.58 -0.30 9.35
C LEU A 8 20.64 -0.56 7.85
N LEU A 9 19.48 -0.53 7.19
CA LEU A 9 19.41 -0.65 5.74
C LEU A 9 19.62 0.73 5.10
N THR A 10 20.57 0.81 4.18
CA THR A 10 20.82 2.04 3.40
C THR A 10 19.75 2.29 2.35
N SER A 11 19.15 1.20 1.84
CA SER A 11 18.08 1.22 0.85
C SER A 11 17.25 -0.05 1.00
N PHE A 12 15.97 0.03 0.66
CA PHE A 12 15.06 -1.11 0.71
C PHE A 12 13.85 -0.90 -0.20
N ARG A 13 13.13 -1.98 -0.46
CA ARG A 13 11.82 -1.97 -1.12
C ARG A 13 10.83 -2.72 -0.26
N VAL A 14 9.63 -2.19 -0.17
CA VAL A 14 8.51 -2.86 0.49
C VAL A 14 7.63 -3.45 -0.60
N CYS A 15 7.48 -4.76 -0.56
CA CYS A 15 6.58 -5.49 -1.43
C CYS A 15 5.36 -6.00 -0.64
N ALA A 16 4.22 -6.04 -1.29
CA ALA A 16 3.00 -6.58 -0.73
C ALA A 16 2.24 -7.40 -1.78
N ARG A 17 1.45 -8.35 -1.29
CA ARG A 17 0.60 -9.22 -2.10
C ARG A 17 -0.69 -9.52 -1.34
N LEU A 18 -1.79 -9.64 -2.06
CA LEU A 18 -3.06 -10.09 -1.51
C LEU A 18 -3.06 -11.63 -1.45
N VAL A 19 -3.29 -12.19 -0.26
CA VAL A 19 -3.21 -13.64 -0.01
C VAL A 19 -4.51 -14.12 0.61
N ALA A 20 -5.10 -15.19 0.07
CA ALA A 20 -6.24 -15.85 0.71
C ALA A 20 -5.80 -16.70 1.90
N TYR A 21 -6.72 -16.89 2.86
CA TYR A 21 -6.48 -17.75 4.02
C TYR A 21 -6.02 -19.17 3.63
N GLY A 22 -6.57 -19.72 2.54
CA GLY A 22 -6.16 -21.04 2.03
C GLY A 22 -4.69 -21.11 1.59
N GLU A 23 -4.13 -20.01 1.08
CA GLU A 23 -2.73 -19.92 0.64
C GLU A 23 -1.77 -19.73 1.82
N LEU A 24 -2.25 -19.21 2.96
CA LEU A 24 -1.46 -19.12 4.20
C LEU A 24 -1.35 -20.49 4.90
N ARG A 25 -2.26 -21.42 4.62
CA ARG A 25 -2.27 -22.73 5.24
C ARG A 25 -1.09 -23.55 4.73
N GLY A 26 -0.15 -23.88 5.62
CA GLY A 26 1.02 -24.69 5.29
C GLY A 26 2.21 -23.90 4.75
N SER A 27 2.12 -22.57 4.63
CA SER A 27 3.27 -21.71 4.24
C SER A 27 4.23 -21.45 5.41
N GLY A 28 3.84 -21.78 6.65
CA GLY A 28 4.58 -21.42 7.86
C GLY A 28 4.41 -19.95 8.28
N VAL A 29 3.64 -19.15 7.51
CA VAL A 29 3.31 -17.77 7.88
C VAL A 29 2.30 -17.79 9.02
N ARG A 30 2.61 -17.05 10.10
CA ARG A 30 1.70 -16.87 11.22
C ARG A 30 0.66 -15.81 10.86
N VAL A 31 -0.61 -16.21 10.84
CA VAL A 31 -1.73 -15.28 10.64
C VAL A 31 -1.86 -14.38 11.88
N PRO A 32 -2.11 -13.07 11.72
CA PRO A 32 -2.42 -12.18 12.84
C PRO A 32 -3.57 -12.73 13.69
N SER A 33 -3.44 -12.65 15.02
CA SER A 33 -4.51 -13.04 15.95
C SER A 33 -5.65 -12.01 16.01
N GLU A 34 -5.33 -10.77 15.65
CA GLU A 34 -6.27 -9.66 15.58
C GLU A 34 -6.36 -9.14 14.15
N GLY A 35 -7.49 -8.54 13.80
CA GLY A 35 -7.72 -7.97 12.49
C GLY A 35 -6.97 -6.65 12.27
N LEU A 36 -7.21 -6.05 11.10
CA LEU A 36 -6.72 -4.72 10.79
C LEU A 36 -7.62 -3.67 11.43
N SER A 37 -7.04 -2.73 12.19
CA SER A 37 -7.77 -1.56 12.67
C SER A 37 -7.93 -0.56 11.53
N VAL A 38 -9.16 -0.14 11.26
CA VAL A 38 -9.50 0.85 10.23
C VAL A 38 -10.12 2.08 10.87
N THR A 39 -9.82 3.26 10.32
CA THR A 39 -10.44 4.51 10.74
C THR A 39 -11.81 4.67 10.11
N GLY A 40 -12.82 5.08 10.89
CA GLY A 40 -14.17 5.34 10.40
C GLY A 40 -15.12 4.17 10.63
N ALA A 41 -16.20 4.13 9.84
CA ALA A 41 -17.24 3.13 10.03
C ALA A 41 -16.85 1.81 9.35
N ILE A 42 -17.05 0.69 10.04
CA ILE A 42 -16.65 -0.63 9.51
C ILE A 42 -17.35 -0.99 8.20
N TRP A 43 -18.60 -0.59 8.01
CA TRP A 43 -19.37 -0.87 6.80
C TRP A 43 -18.74 -0.21 5.56
N GLU A 44 -18.12 0.95 5.73
CA GLU A 44 -17.41 1.67 4.67
C GLU A 44 -16.16 0.88 4.28
N ALA A 45 -15.34 0.47 5.26
CA ALA A 45 -14.17 -0.37 5.00
C ALA A 45 -14.54 -1.67 4.29
N MET A 46 -15.66 -2.30 4.68
CA MET A 46 -16.16 -3.53 4.04
C MET A 46 -16.59 -3.31 2.59
N SER A 47 -17.12 -2.13 2.23
CA SER A 47 -17.46 -1.82 0.84
C SER A 47 -16.25 -1.69 -0.09
N TYR A 48 -15.06 -1.43 0.47
CA TYR A 48 -13.80 -1.29 -0.26
C TYR A 48 -12.90 -2.53 -0.14
N LEU A 49 -13.45 -3.69 0.23
CA LEU A 49 -12.66 -4.92 0.23
C LEU A 49 -12.14 -5.24 -1.18
N PRO A 50 -10.83 -5.53 -1.34
CA PRO A 50 -10.26 -5.85 -2.64
C PRO A 50 -10.98 -7.05 -3.27
N SER A 51 -11.32 -6.92 -4.55
CA SER A 51 -11.97 -8.00 -5.30
C SER A 51 -11.10 -9.25 -5.31
N PRO A 52 -11.68 -10.46 -5.18
CA PRO A 52 -10.96 -11.72 -5.41
C PRO A 52 -10.25 -11.80 -6.77
N ALA A 53 -10.72 -11.07 -7.78
CA ALA A 53 -10.10 -11.04 -9.11
C ALA A 53 -8.71 -10.41 -9.09
N LEU A 54 -8.49 -9.37 -8.27
CA LEU A 54 -7.17 -8.73 -8.13
C LEU A 54 -6.08 -9.71 -7.65
N ARG A 55 -6.47 -10.74 -6.88
CA ARG A 55 -5.54 -11.81 -6.46
C ARG A 55 -5.11 -12.70 -7.62
N GLN A 56 -5.97 -12.89 -8.62
CA GLN A 56 -5.65 -13.71 -9.79
C GLN A 56 -4.78 -12.93 -10.78
N ASP A 57 -5.01 -11.62 -10.90
CA ASP A 57 -4.25 -10.75 -11.81
C ASP A 57 -2.85 -10.38 -11.26
N HIS A 58 -2.67 -10.43 -9.93
CA HIS A 58 -1.41 -10.06 -9.26
C HIS A 58 -0.94 -11.16 -8.31
N ILE A 59 -0.55 -12.31 -8.89
CA ILE A 59 0.04 -13.45 -8.15
C ILE A 59 1.43 -13.10 -7.60
N ASP A 60 2.10 -12.12 -8.20
CA ASP A 60 3.46 -11.71 -7.82
C ASP A 60 3.47 -10.60 -6.77
N ASP A 61 4.61 -10.49 -6.09
CA ASP A 61 4.89 -9.43 -5.13
C ASP A 61 4.90 -8.05 -5.82
N THR A 62 4.04 -7.14 -5.34
CA THR A 62 3.92 -5.78 -5.87
C THR A 62 4.68 -4.80 -4.99
N VAL A 63 5.58 -4.02 -5.59
CA VAL A 63 6.31 -2.96 -4.86
C VAL A 63 5.34 -1.83 -4.54
N ILE A 64 5.24 -1.48 -3.25
CA ILE A 64 4.33 -0.43 -2.75
C ILE A 64 5.08 0.75 -2.13
N SER A 65 6.35 0.57 -1.77
CA SER A 65 7.20 1.64 -1.28
C SER A 65 8.66 1.31 -1.53
N HIS A 66 9.50 2.33 -1.66
CA HIS A 66 10.94 2.17 -1.71
C HIS A 66 11.67 3.26 -0.92
N SER A 67 12.91 2.96 -0.54
CA SER A 67 13.86 3.92 0.00
C SER A 67 15.16 3.79 -0.78
N SER A 68 15.57 4.87 -1.43
CA SER A 68 16.82 4.91 -2.21
C SER A 68 18.03 5.27 -1.36
N SER A 69 17.83 6.06 -0.31
CA SER A 69 18.82 6.32 0.74
C SER A 69 18.11 6.65 2.05
N ARG A 70 18.79 6.42 3.17
CA ARG A 70 18.30 6.76 4.52
C ARG A 70 17.95 8.25 4.65
N ASP A 71 18.74 9.12 4.02
CA ASP A 71 18.64 10.59 4.13
C ASP A 71 17.47 11.17 3.33
N LYS A 72 16.99 10.42 2.34
CA LYS A 72 15.85 10.80 1.50
C LYS A 72 14.51 10.26 2.01
N GLY A 73 14.55 9.42 3.05
CA GLY A 73 13.35 8.76 3.56
C GLY A 73 12.85 7.66 2.62
N PHE A 74 11.54 7.54 2.52
CA PHE A 74 10.88 6.54 1.68
C PHE A 74 9.65 7.15 1.02
N GLU A 75 9.33 6.64 -0.16
CA GLU A 75 8.21 7.08 -0.98
C GLU A 75 7.28 5.90 -1.22
N PHE A 76 5.99 6.18 -1.30
CA PHE A 76 4.98 5.19 -1.70
C PHE A 76 4.85 5.19 -3.22
N VAL A 77 4.58 4.01 -3.78
CA VAL A 77 4.37 3.80 -5.22
C VAL A 77 2.85 3.69 -5.44
N PRO A 78 2.17 4.75 -5.91
CA PRO A 78 0.72 4.78 -6.02
C PRO A 78 0.16 3.67 -6.91
N GLU A 79 0.89 3.32 -7.98
CA GLU A 79 0.51 2.25 -8.90
C GLU A 79 0.50 0.89 -8.20
N GLY A 80 1.42 0.68 -7.26
CA GLY A 80 1.48 -0.52 -6.45
C GLY A 80 0.30 -0.62 -5.47
N LEU A 81 -0.05 0.51 -4.84
CA LEU A 81 -1.20 0.58 -3.94
C LEU A 81 -2.52 0.37 -4.70
N GLY A 82 -2.65 0.96 -5.89
CA GLY A 82 -3.81 0.80 -6.77
C GLY A 82 -4.02 -0.65 -7.23
N LYS A 83 -2.95 -1.33 -7.65
CA LYS A 83 -2.98 -2.76 -8.03
C LYS A 83 -3.47 -3.67 -6.90
N LEU A 84 -3.21 -3.29 -5.65
CA LEU A 84 -3.65 -4.05 -4.47
C LEU A 84 -5.06 -3.65 -3.98
N GLY A 85 -5.76 -2.75 -4.69
CA GLY A 85 -7.07 -2.26 -4.28
C GLY A 85 -7.05 -1.40 -3.01
N LEU A 86 -5.91 -0.76 -2.70
CA LEU A 86 -5.76 0.10 -1.53
C LEU A 86 -6.12 1.56 -1.81
N CYS A 87 -6.29 1.92 -3.08
CA CYS A 87 -6.72 3.23 -3.52
C CYS A 87 -8.23 3.22 -3.81
N MET A 88 -8.88 4.36 -3.57
CA MET A 88 -10.24 4.60 -4.01
C MET A 88 -10.31 4.44 -5.53
N PRO A 89 -11.40 3.87 -6.07
CA PRO A 89 -11.61 3.89 -7.50
C PRO A 89 -11.60 5.36 -7.97
N PRO A 90 -11.06 5.65 -9.15
CA PRO A 90 -11.17 6.99 -9.72
C PRO A 90 -12.64 7.38 -9.71
N PRO A 91 -12.98 8.65 -9.42
CA PRO A 91 -14.36 9.11 -9.53
C PRO A 91 -14.84 8.71 -10.91
N ALA A 92 -15.95 7.97 -10.97
CA ALA A 92 -16.54 7.56 -12.25
C ALA A 92 -16.64 8.83 -13.07
N SER A 93 -15.83 8.93 -14.13
CA SER A 93 -15.72 10.16 -14.90
C SER A 93 -17.12 10.63 -15.19
N GLU A 94 -17.46 11.83 -14.71
CA GLU A 94 -18.56 12.57 -15.32
C GLU A 94 -18.26 12.51 -16.81
N THR A 95 -19.16 11.84 -17.53
CA THR A 95 -19.13 11.59 -18.96
C THR A 95 -18.46 12.78 -19.63
N LEU A 96 -17.21 12.60 -20.09
CA LEU A 96 -16.51 13.62 -20.86
C LEU A 96 -17.43 13.95 -22.03
N THR A 97 -18.04 15.13 -21.99
CA THR A 97 -18.73 15.67 -23.15
C THR A 97 -17.70 15.76 -24.28
N PRO A 98 -18.01 15.37 -25.52
CA PRO A 98 -16.99 15.07 -26.52
C PRO A 98 -16.19 16.26 -27.08
N ASP A 99 -16.19 17.43 -26.45
CA ASP A 99 -15.89 18.70 -27.14
C ASP A 99 -14.96 19.67 -26.38
N VAL A 100 -14.18 19.20 -25.41
CA VAL A 100 -13.13 20.01 -24.79
C VAL A 100 -11.77 19.38 -25.06
N PRO A 101 -10.86 20.05 -25.81
CA PRO A 101 -9.51 19.54 -26.01
C PRO A 101 -8.81 19.42 -24.65
N PRO A 102 -8.06 18.33 -24.41
CA PRO A 102 -7.37 18.13 -23.14
C PRO A 102 -6.37 19.27 -22.91
N PRO A 103 -6.32 19.86 -21.70
CA PRO A 103 -5.27 20.82 -21.38
C PRO A 103 -3.91 20.13 -21.52
N GLU A 104 -3.03 20.77 -22.27
CA GLU A 104 -1.67 20.32 -22.52
C GLU A 104 -0.85 20.44 -21.23
N ASN A 105 -0.31 19.31 -20.74
CA ASN A 105 0.80 19.22 -19.79
C ASN A 105 0.63 19.92 -18.43
N GLU A 106 -0.25 19.40 -17.59
CA GLU A 106 0.01 19.38 -16.15
C GLU A 106 0.12 17.92 -15.74
N GLU A 107 1.29 17.52 -15.25
CA GLU A 107 1.43 16.33 -14.42
C GLU A 107 0.58 16.59 -13.18
N GLU A 108 -0.74 16.44 -13.30
CA GLU A 108 -1.65 16.50 -12.18
C GLU A 108 -1.19 15.37 -11.25
N GLU A 109 -0.56 15.73 -10.13
CA GLU A 109 -0.47 14.87 -8.96
C GLU A 109 -1.90 14.46 -8.63
N SER A 110 -2.36 13.38 -9.26
CA SER A 110 -3.64 12.78 -8.95
C SER A 110 -3.56 12.44 -7.48
N ASP A 111 -4.30 13.18 -6.65
CA ASP A 111 -4.42 12.92 -5.24
C ASP A 111 -4.92 11.48 -5.07
N VAL A 112 -3.99 10.56 -4.81
CA VAL A 112 -4.31 9.15 -4.65
C VAL A 112 -5.02 9.00 -3.32
N LEU A 113 -6.35 8.99 -3.39
CA LEU A 113 -7.19 8.79 -2.23
C LEU A 113 -7.11 7.33 -1.81
N LEU A 114 -6.78 7.08 -0.55
CA LEU A 114 -6.72 5.73 0.02
C LEU A 114 -8.10 5.28 0.52
N THR A 115 -8.40 3.99 0.36
CA THR A 115 -9.55 3.38 1.05
C THR A 115 -9.28 3.31 2.56
N PRO A 116 -10.29 3.07 3.42
CA PRO A 116 -10.05 2.87 4.85
C PRO A 116 -9.05 1.73 5.15
N ILE A 117 -9.10 0.65 4.36
CA ILE A 117 -8.14 -0.46 4.42
C ILE A 117 -6.76 -0.02 3.92
N GLY A 118 -6.72 0.73 2.81
CA GLY A 118 -5.50 1.28 2.23
C GLY A 118 -4.75 2.21 3.18
N ARG A 119 -5.47 3.07 3.89
CA ARG A 119 -4.89 3.95 4.91
C ARG A 119 -4.22 3.16 6.02
N ALA A 120 -4.94 2.17 6.59
CA ALA A 120 -4.39 1.33 7.63
C ALA A 120 -3.16 0.51 7.15
N ALA A 121 -3.19 0.01 5.90
CA ALA A 121 -2.05 -0.67 5.30
C ALA A 121 -0.83 0.26 5.12
N VAL A 122 -1.06 1.47 4.60
CA VAL A 122 -0.03 2.50 4.42
C VAL A 122 0.58 2.93 5.76
N GLU A 123 -0.23 3.10 6.80
CA GLU A 123 0.25 3.42 8.16
C GLU A 123 1.13 2.30 8.73
N MET A 124 0.74 1.03 8.57
CA MET A 124 1.57 -0.11 8.99
C MET A 124 2.91 -0.12 8.25
N VAL A 125 2.90 0.11 6.94
CA VAL A 125 4.11 0.17 6.12
C VAL A 125 4.97 1.36 6.53
N TRP A 126 4.37 2.52 6.76
CA TRP A 126 5.06 3.74 7.19
C TRP A 126 5.79 3.52 8.52
N LEU A 127 5.13 2.91 9.51
CA LEU A 127 5.75 2.54 10.79
C LEU A 127 6.88 1.52 10.62
N GLY A 128 6.71 0.54 9.74
CA GLY A 128 7.75 -0.43 9.40
C GLY A 128 8.98 0.23 8.76
N CYS A 129 8.77 1.11 7.78
CA CYS A 129 9.83 1.88 7.15
C CYS A 129 10.57 2.76 8.16
N LEU A 130 9.85 3.45 9.06
CA LEU A 130 10.47 4.24 10.14
C LEU A 130 11.31 3.38 11.10
N ALA A 131 10.85 2.16 11.40
CA ALA A 131 11.62 1.22 12.22
C ALA A 131 12.92 0.77 11.53
N LEU A 132 12.91 0.62 10.20
CA LEU A 132 14.06 0.23 9.39
C LEU A 132 15.06 1.36 9.17
N THR A 133 14.58 2.60 9.00
CA THR A 133 15.46 3.77 8.82
C THR A 133 16.00 4.31 10.14
N SER A 134 15.34 3.99 11.26
CA SER A 134 15.66 4.43 12.62
C SER A 134 15.63 5.96 12.80
N PHE A 135 14.97 6.44 13.86
CA PHE A 135 15.15 7.82 14.38
C PHE A 135 16.54 7.95 15.04
N GLY A 136 17.61 7.82 14.27
CA GLY A 136 18.98 8.04 14.72
C GLY A 136 19.56 9.28 14.03
N PRO A 137 20.43 10.06 14.70
CA PRO A 137 20.99 11.29 14.16
C PRO A 137 21.63 11.13 12.77
#